data_AF-A0AA43I946-F1
#
_entry.id   AF-A0AA43I946-F1
#
_cell.length_a   1.000
_cell.length_b   1.000
_cell.length_c   1.000
_cell.angle_alpha   90.00
_cell.angle_beta   90.00
_cell.angle_gamma   90.00
#
_symmetry.space_group_name_H-M   'P 1'
#
loop_
_entity.id
_entity.type
_entity.pdbx_description
1 polymer ?
#
loop_
_entity_poly.entity_id
_entity_poly.type
_entity_poly.pdbx_seq_one_letter_code
_entity_poly.pdbx_strand_id
1 'polypeptide(L)'
;MNFLAEEVGEVSRAIRTIEIGRDRPDEKVTDYQENLANLTEELGDVLDNLFILADKYDISLETIMTSHKEKLLARYSDTSEI
;
A
#
# COMPACT_ATOMS: atom_id res chain seq x y z
N MET A 1 -12.77 12.35 -5.70
CA MET A 1 -11.45 11.74 -5.42
C MET A 1 -11.05 12.09 -3.99
N ASN A 2 -11.78 11.56 -3.01
CA ASN A 2 -11.49 11.72 -1.59
C ASN A 2 -11.22 10.36 -0.92
N PHE A 3 -10.85 9.33 -1.70
CA PHE A 3 -10.75 7.95 -1.22
C PHE A 3 -9.32 7.51 -0.90
N LEU A 4 -8.30 7.99 -1.65
CA LEU A 4 -6.92 7.52 -1.44
C LEU A 4 -6.39 7.77 -0.01
N ALA A 5 -6.66 8.95 0.55
CA ALA A 5 -6.20 9.28 1.91
C ALA A 5 -6.95 8.48 2.99
N GLU A 6 -8.18 8.07 2.70
CA GLU A 6 -9.00 7.23 3.57
C GLU A 6 -8.44 5.80 3.59
N GLU A 7 -8.22 5.19 2.42
CA GLU A 7 -7.66 3.82 2.35
C GLU A 7 -6.24 3.72 2.93
N VAL A 8 -5.42 4.76 2.75
CA VAL A 8 -4.09 4.82 3.40
C VAL A 8 -4.21 4.88 4.93
N GLY A 9 -5.26 5.54 5.43
CA GLY A 9 -5.60 5.55 6.86
C GLY A 9 -5.98 4.15 7.35
N GLU A 10 -6.76 3.42 6.56
CA GLU A 10 -7.20 2.06 6.89
C GLU A 10 -6.04 1.04 6.85
N VAL A 11 -5.16 1.11 5.84
CA VAL A 11 -3.90 0.35 5.82
C VAL A 11 -3.08 0.63 7.08
N SER A 12 -2.98 1.90 7.49
CA SER A 12 -2.23 2.28 8.69
C SER A 12 -2.84 1.68 9.96
N ARG A 13 -4.17 1.64 10.06
CA ARG A 13 -4.91 1.01 11.17
C ARG A 13 -4.71 -0.51 11.20
N ALA A 14 -4.75 -1.17 10.03
CA ALA A 14 -4.52 -2.62 9.91
C ALA A 14 -3.10 -3.00 10.37
N ILE A 15 -2.08 -2.27 9.93
CA ILE A 15 -0.68 -2.47 10.39
C ILE A 15 -0.59 -2.27 11.91
N ARG A 16 -1.18 -1.20 12.44
CA ARG A 16 -1.15 -0.92 13.88
C ARG A 16 -1.78 -2.03 14.70
N THR A 17 -2.88 -2.61 14.23
CA THR A 17 -3.56 -3.75 14.86
C THR A 17 -2.64 -4.98 14.94
N ILE A 18 -1.85 -5.23 13.90
CA ILE A 18 -0.88 -6.36 13.87
C ILE A 18 0.31 -6.10 14.80
N GLU A 19 0.91 -4.90 14.72
CA GLU A 19 2.20 -4.61 15.35
C GLU A 19 2.08 -4.22 16.82
N ILE A 20 1.04 -3.48 17.19
CA ILE A 20 0.86 -2.90 18.53
C ILE A 20 -0.34 -3.52 19.24
N GLY A 21 -1.37 -3.91 18.48
CA GLY A 21 -2.65 -4.36 19.00
C GLY A 21 -3.77 -3.35 18.72
N ARG A 22 -4.96 -3.68 19.21
CA ARG A 22 -6.22 -2.98 18.90
C ARG A 22 -6.16 -1.48 19.18
N ASP A 23 -6.79 -0.71 18.30
CA ASP A 23 -6.92 0.74 18.42
C ASP A 23 -7.85 1.13 19.57
N ARG A 24 -8.84 0.26 19.86
CA ARG A 24 -9.76 0.44 20.97
C ARG A 24 -9.98 -0.83 21.79
N PRO A 25 -10.23 -0.71 23.11
CA PRO A 25 -10.47 -1.87 23.97
C PRO A 25 -11.72 -2.70 23.62
N ASP A 26 -12.69 -2.10 22.92
CA ASP A 26 -13.96 -2.71 22.51
C ASP A 26 -13.90 -3.44 21.16
N GLU A 27 -12.82 -3.28 20.38
CA GLU A 27 -12.66 -3.98 19.10
C GLU A 27 -12.55 -5.49 19.29
N LYS A 28 -13.04 -6.31 18.35
CA LYS A 28 -12.91 -7.77 18.46
C LYS A 28 -11.43 -8.15 18.46
N VAL A 29 -11.03 -9.09 19.33
CA VAL A 29 -9.72 -9.73 19.21
C VAL A 29 -9.78 -10.71 18.05
N THR A 30 -8.99 -10.44 17.03
CA THR A 30 -8.81 -11.23 15.81
C THR A 30 -7.49 -11.98 15.90
N ASP A 31 -7.41 -13.13 15.23
CA ASP A 31 -6.12 -13.83 15.10
C ASP A 31 -5.23 -13.18 14.03
N TYR A 32 -3.97 -13.61 13.96
CA TYR A 32 -3.01 -13.04 13.03
C TYR A 32 -3.40 -13.25 11.55
N GLN A 33 -4.05 -14.37 11.21
CA GLN A 33 -4.48 -14.63 9.83
C GLN A 33 -5.65 -13.73 9.43
N GLU A 34 -6.61 -13.52 10.34
CA GLU A 34 -7.69 -12.55 10.14
C GLU A 34 -7.13 -11.13 9.94
N ASN A 35 -6.14 -10.72 10.75
CA ASN A 35 -5.51 -9.41 10.61
C ASN A 35 -4.71 -9.26 9.30
N LEU A 36 -4.01 -10.31 8.87
CA LEU A 36 -3.28 -10.29 7.61
C LEU A 36 -4.24 -10.24 6.41
N ALA A 37 -5.38 -10.94 6.48
CA ALA A 37 -6.42 -10.85 5.48
C ALA A 37 -6.97 -9.42 5.39
N ASN A 38 -7.28 -8.79 6.52
CA ASN A 38 -7.69 -7.39 6.57
C ASN A 38 -6.65 -6.48 5.94
N LEU A 39 -5.37 -6.58 6.33
CA LEU A 39 -4.31 -5.78 5.73
C LEU A 39 -4.22 -5.97 4.20
N THR A 40 -4.44 -7.19 3.71
CA THR A 40 -4.40 -7.49 2.28
C THR A 40 -5.56 -6.81 1.54
N GLU A 41 -6.75 -6.76 2.14
CA GLU A 41 -7.94 -6.06 1.62
C GLU A 41 -7.67 -4.55 1.52
N GLU A 42 -7.23 -3.92 2.61
CA GLU A 42 -6.98 -2.46 2.63
C GLU A 42 -5.87 -2.05 1.63
N LEU A 43 -4.85 -2.90 1.46
CA LEU A 43 -3.83 -2.69 0.42
C LEU A 43 -4.41 -2.76 -0.99
N GLY A 44 -5.40 -3.64 -1.20
CA GLY A 44 -6.18 -3.74 -2.44
C GLY A 44 -6.95 -2.45 -2.73
N ASP A 45 -7.62 -1.89 -1.72
CA ASP A 45 -8.41 -0.65 -1.88
C ASP A 45 -7.54 0.57 -2.23
N VAL A 46 -6.31 0.62 -1.69
CA VAL A 46 -5.30 1.60 -2.13
C VAL A 46 -4.91 1.38 -3.60
N LEU A 47 -4.68 0.13 -4.01
CA LEU A 47 -4.33 -0.20 -5.39
C LEU A 47 -5.46 0.13 -6.38
N ASP A 48 -6.72 -0.10 -6.02
CA ASP A 48 -7.88 0.23 -6.84
C ASP A 48 -7.96 1.74 -7.13
N ASN A 49 -7.69 2.56 -6.12
CA ASN A 49 -7.58 4.01 -6.32
C ASN A 49 -6.46 4.39 -7.29
N LEU A 50 -5.32 3.69 -7.24
CA LEU A 50 -4.22 3.91 -8.18
C LEU A 50 -4.57 3.41 -9.60
N PHE A 51 -5.30 2.32 -9.74
CA PHE A 51 -5.77 1.82 -11.04
C PHE A 51 -6.73 2.79 -11.71
N ILE A 52 -7.71 3.31 -10.96
CA ILE A 52 -8.64 4.31 -11.46
C ILE A 52 -7.90 5.58 -11.92
N LEU A 53 -6.86 6.00 -11.17
CA LEU A 53 -6.03 7.14 -11.57
C LEU A 53 -5.22 6.83 -12.83
N ALA A 54 -4.59 5.67 -12.90
CA ALA A 54 -3.77 5.26 -14.05
C ALA A 54 -4.62 5.20 -15.33
N ASP A 55 -5.78 4.55 -15.27
CA ASP A 55 -6.75 4.46 -16.38
C ASP A 55 -7.24 5.84 -16.83
N LYS A 56 -7.60 6.72 -15.88
CA LYS A 56 -8.04 8.10 -16.18
C LYS A 56 -7.02 8.89 -17.01
N TYR A 57 -5.74 8.61 -16.85
CA TYR A 57 -4.66 9.31 -17.56
C TYR A 57 -4.02 8.47 -18.67
N ASP A 58 -4.62 7.33 -19.04
CA ASP A 58 -4.09 6.40 -20.05
C ASP A 58 -2.66 5.93 -19.75
N ILE A 59 -2.40 5.63 -18.48
CA ILE A 59 -1.12 5.13 -17.98
C ILE A 59 -1.28 3.67 -17.61
N SER A 60 -0.47 2.78 -18.18
CA SER A 60 -0.48 1.37 -17.78
C SER A 60 0.28 1.14 -16.47
N LEU A 61 -0.15 0.15 -15.68
CA LEU A 61 0.57 -0.26 -14.48
C LEU A 61 2.00 -0.72 -14.80
N GLU A 62 2.19 -1.41 -15.92
CA GLU A 62 3.51 -1.84 -16.40
C GLU A 62 4.45 -0.65 -16.59
N THR A 63 3.95 0.44 -17.18
CA THR A 63 4.70 1.69 -17.36
C THR A 63 5.12 2.26 -16.00
N ILE A 64 4.21 2.31 -15.02
CA ILE A 64 4.51 2.81 -13.66
C ILE A 64 5.61 1.97 -13.02
N MET A 65 5.46 0.64 -13.04
CA MET A 65 6.39 -0.31 -12.41
C MET A 65 7.77 -0.27 -13.06
N THR A 66 7.83 -0.26 -14.40
CA THR A 66 9.09 -0.20 -15.15
C THR A 66 9.85 1.09 -14.86
N SER A 67 9.16 2.24 -14.93
CA SER A 67 9.75 3.55 -14.62
C SER A 67 10.28 3.62 -13.18
N HIS A 68 9.55 3.05 -12.21
CA HIS A 68 10.01 3.02 -10.82
C HIS A 68 11.23 2.12 -10.61
N LYS A 69 11.23 0.93 -11.25
CA LYS A 69 12.36 -0.01 -11.23
C LYS A 69 13.62 0.62 -11.82
N GLU A 70 13.53 1.25 -12.99
CA GLU A 70 14.66 1.91 -13.64
C GLU A 70 15.25 3.02 -12.76
N LYS A 71 14.39 3.85 -12.15
CA LYS A 71 14.81 4.90 -11.22
C LYS A 71 15.53 4.36 -9.98
N LEU A 72 15.05 3.24 -9.42
CA LEU A 72 15.72 2.56 -8.31
C LEU A 72 17.09 2.03 -8.73
N LEU A 73 17.16 1.31 -9.86
CA LEU A 73 18.41 0.76 -10.35
C LEU A 73 19.45 1.86 -10.63
N ALA A 74 19.05 2.97 -11.25
CA ALA A 74 19.95 4.11 -11.47
C ALA A 74 20.54 4.65 -10.17
N ARG A 75 19.71 4.83 -9.13
CA ARG A 75 20.15 5.33 -7.81
C ARG A 75 21.19 4.43 -7.14
N TYR A 76 21.06 3.10 -7.27
CA TYR A 76 22.00 2.15 -6.67
C TYR A 76 23.20 1.84 -7.55
N SER A 77 23.11 2.06 -8.87
CA SER A 77 24.24 1.93 -9.80
C SER A 77 25.32 2.98 -9.51
N ASP A 78 24.93 4.21 -9.17
CA ASP A 78 25.83 5.30 -8.77
C ASP A 78 26.56 5.05 -7.43
N THR A 79 26.12 4.09 -6.62
CA THR A 79 26.73 3.78 -5.31
C THR A 79 27.85 2.73 -5.42
N SER A 80 28.12 2.21 -6.64
CA SER A 80 29.08 1.12 -6.87
C SER A 80 30.51 1.59 -7.23
N GLU A 81 30.78 2.90 -7.24
CA GLU A 81 32.08 3.50 -7.59
C GLU A 81 32.87 4.09 -6.41
N ILE A 82 32.70 3.58 -5.18
CA ILE A 82 33.55 3.95 -4.02
C ILE A 82 34.23 2.72 -3.42
#